data_AF-A0A950HBY9-F1
#
_entry.id   AF-A0A950HBY9-F1
#
_cell.length_a   1.000
_cell.length_b   1.000
_cell.length_c   1.000
_cell.angle_alpha   90.00
_cell.angle_beta   90.00
_cell.angle_gamma   90.00
#
_symmetry.space_group_name_H-M   'P 1'
#
loop_
_entity.id
_entity.type
_entity.pdbx_description
1 polymer ?
#
loop_
_entity_poly.entity_id
_entity_poly.type
_entity_poly.pdbx_seq_one_letter_code
_entity_poly.pdbx_strand_id
1 'polypeptide(L)'
;MNKSRTYLLLGLGTAAGALLGRLLPVVFANASGVAQGLAGLDPFAQLIQQHRTLLSVLDKMEHLTAPDWAKRRLLFLALKRTIGKHALAEENVVYPLLKTQAERHESTQKLYREHASMKIHIFELEVAIRSTDEWRDAVRALRSEIEPHAREEEQTEFPACGSCWTKKGPLN
;
A
#
# COMPACT_ATOMS: atom_id res chain seq x y z
N MET A 1 24.31 -59.40 -12.32
CA MET A 1 24.05 -58.19 -13.15
C MET A 1 22.71 -57.58 -12.77
N ASN A 2 22.69 -56.46 -12.03
CA ASN A 2 21.53 -55.56 -12.02
C ASN A 2 21.88 -54.15 -11.49
N LYS A 3 21.58 -53.16 -12.35
CA LYS A 3 21.18 -51.75 -12.19
C LYS A 3 21.71 -50.85 -11.06
N SER A 4 22.30 -49.73 -11.49
CA SER A 4 22.59 -48.49 -10.75
C SER A 4 21.40 -47.92 -9.97
N ARG A 5 21.72 -47.28 -8.83
CA ARG A 5 21.03 -46.10 -8.30
C ARG A 5 22.02 -45.15 -7.62
N THR A 6 22.17 -43.97 -8.20
CA THR A 6 22.78 -42.77 -7.62
C THR A 6 21.77 -42.12 -6.67
N TYR A 7 22.19 -41.73 -5.47
CA TYR A 7 21.54 -40.65 -4.73
C TYR A 7 22.58 -39.71 -4.11
N LEU A 8 22.38 -38.45 -4.48
CA LEU A 8 23.03 -37.21 -4.05
C LEU A 8 22.45 -36.75 -2.70
N LEU A 9 23.12 -35.76 -2.11
CA LEU A 9 22.70 -34.79 -1.08
C LEU A 9 23.30 -35.12 0.31
N LEU A 10 23.85 -34.19 1.08
CA LEU A 10 23.63 -32.75 1.13
C LEU A 10 24.87 -32.10 1.80
N GLY A 11 25.69 -31.37 1.04
CA GLY A 11 26.77 -30.56 1.59
C GLY A 11 26.30 -29.13 1.82
N LEU A 12 26.18 -28.74 3.09
CA LEU A 12 26.02 -27.35 3.54
C LEU A 12 27.14 -26.49 2.94
N GLY A 13 26.77 -25.52 2.10
CA GLY A 13 27.70 -24.54 1.53
C GLY A 13 27.16 -23.13 1.72
N THR A 14 27.45 -22.52 2.87
CA THR A 14 27.37 -21.07 3.06
C THR A 14 28.53 -20.41 2.32
N ALA A 15 28.26 -19.62 1.28
CA ALA A 15 28.89 -18.30 1.04
C ALA A 15 28.68 -17.79 -0.39
N ALA A 16 28.50 -16.47 -0.47
CA ALA A 16 28.84 -15.57 -1.57
C ALA A 16 27.99 -15.59 -2.85
N GLY A 17 27.25 -14.50 -3.08
CA GLY A 17 26.58 -14.26 -4.36
C GLY A 17 25.76 -12.98 -4.43
N ALA A 18 26.28 -11.85 -3.97
CA ALA A 18 25.71 -10.55 -4.32
C ALA A 18 26.04 -10.26 -5.79
N LEU A 19 25.28 -10.81 -6.76
CA LEU A 19 25.29 -10.44 -8.18
C LEU A 19 24.13 -11.11 -8.98
N LEU A 20 22.88 -10.91 -8.56
CA LEU A 20 21.71 -11.09 -9.46
C LEU A 20 20.77 -9.89 -9.31
N GLY A 21 21.29 -8.72 -9.70
CA GLY A 21 20.45 -7.56 -9.96
C GLY A 21 19.61 -7.78 -11.21
N ARG A 22 18.34 -7.40 -11.12
CA ARG A 22 17.42 -7.05 -12.23
C ARG A 22 16.64 -8.14 -12.95
N LEU A 23 16.24 -9.22 -12.30
CA LEU A 23 15.03 -9.95 -12.72
C LEU A 23 14.24 -10.38 -11.48
N LEU A 24 12.94 -10.08 -11.49
CA LEU A 24 11.88 -10.42 -10.50
C LEU A 24 11.55 -9.42 -9.37
N PRO A 25 10.98 -8.22 -9.66
CA PRO A 25 10.20 -7.49 -8.65
C PRO A 25 8.73 -7.92 -8.55
N VAL A 26 8.20 -8.79 -9.41
CA VAL A 26 6.74 -9.02 -9.51
C VAL A 26 6.23 -10.21 -8.68
N VAL A 27 7.08 -11.18 -8.33
CA VAL A 27 6.59 -12.43 -7.69
C VAL A 27 6.52 -12.35 -6.16
N PHE A 28 7.32 -11.49 -5.51
CA PHE A 28 7.32 -11.38 -4.05
C PHE A 28 6.27 -10.44 -3.46
N ALA A 29 5.72 -9.52 -4.26
CA ALA A 29 4.65 -8.63 -3.81
C ALA A 29 3.36 -9.42 -3.51
N ASN A 30 3.05 -10.45 -4.33
CA ASN A 30 1.84 -11.26 -4.18
C ASN A 30 2.02 -12.43 -3.20
N ALA A 31 3.24 -12.94 -3.01
CA ALA A 31 3.51 -14.02 -2.08
C ALA A 31 3.20 -13.62 -0.62
N SER A 32 3.41 -12.36 -0.26
CA SER A 32 3.15 -11.88 1.11
C SER A 32 1.65 -11.87 1.41
N GLY A 33 0.79 -11.40 0.50
CA GLY A 33 -0.66 -11.40 0.68
C GLY A 33 -1.26 -12.81 0.73
N VAL A 34 -0.80 -13.69 -0.17
CA VAL A 34 -1.24 -15.11 -0.20
C VAL A 34 -0.77 -15.87 1.04
N ALA A 35 0.48 -15.68 1.48
CA ALA A 35 1.01 -16.33 2.68
C ALA A 35 0.30 -15.86 3.97
N GLN A 36 -0.08 -14.59 4.06
CA GLN A 36 -0.84 -14.05 5.21
C GLN A 36 -2.25 -14.63 5.27
N GLY A 37 -2.94 -14.74 4.12
CA GLY A 37 -4.25 -15.41 4.04
C GLY A 37 -4.20 -16.89 4.44
N LEU A 38 -3.10 -17.59 4.11
CA LEU A 38 -2.87 -18.98 4.53
C LEU A 38 -2.49 -19.12 6.02
N ALA A 39 -1.95 -18.07 6.63
CA ALA A 39 -1.55 -18.05 8.04
C ALA A 39 -2.66 -17.57 8.99
N GLY A 40 -3.87 -17.26 8.48
CA GLY A 40 -4.97 -16.71 9.29
C GLY A 40 -4.74 -15.27 9.75
N LEU A 41 -3.83 -14.54 9.11
CA LEU A 41 -3.62 -13.12 9.35
C LEU A 41 -4.62 -12.31 8.54
N ASP A 42 -5.16 -11.23 9.12
CA ASP A 42 -6.07 -10.32 8.43
C ASP A 42 -5.39 -9.72 7.18
N PRO A 43 -5.88 -10.00 5.96
CA PRO A 43 -5.25 -9.57 4.72
C PRO A 43 -5.22 -8.04 4.57
N PHE A 44 -6.06 -7.30 5.31
CA PHE A 44 -6.14 -5.84 5.26
C PHE A 44 -5.35 -5.15 6.38
N ALA A 45 -4.84 -5.89 7.37
CA ALA A 45 -4.17 -5.30 8.54
C ALA A 45 -3.02 -4.36 8.17
N GLN A 46 -2.28 -4.66 7.11
CA GLN A 46 -1.20 -3.79 6.62
C GLN A 46 -1.74 -2.48 6.03
N LEU A 47 -2.83 -2.51 5.29
CA LEU A 47 -3.46 -1.30 4.70
C LEU A 47 -4.03 -0.41 5.80
N ILE A 48 -4.70 -0.99 6.78
CA ILE A 48 -5.20 -0.30 7.99
C ILE A 48 -4.04 0.37 8.74
N GLN A 49 -2.91 -0.33 8.88
CA GLN A 49 -1.73 0.25 9.51
C GLN A 49 -1.12 1.39 8.67
N GLN A 50 -1.20 1.31 7.34
CA GLN A 50 -0.78 2.39 6.45
C GLN A 50 -1.68 3.61 6.58
N HIS A 51 -3.01 3.48 6.66
CA HIS A 51 -3.93 4.59 6.96
C HIS A 51 -3.53 5.32 8.24
N ARG A 52 -3.34 4.59 9.33
CA ARG A 52 -2.91 5.16 10.62
C ARG A 52 -1.58 5.92 10.51
N THR A 53 -0.65 5.37 9.73
CA THR A 53 0.65 5.99 9.48
C THR A 53 0.50 7.29 8.69
N LEU A 54 -0.34 7.30 7.65
CA LEU A 54 -0.63 8.48 6.84
C LEU A 54 -1.26 9.59 7.68
N LEU A 55 -2.29 9.27 8.47
CA LEU A 55 -2.96 10.23 9.35
C LEU A 55 -2.01 10.80 10.42
N SER A 56 -1.10 9.98 10.96
CA SER A 56 -0.07 10.43 11.89
C SER A 56 0.99 11.33 11.23
N VAL A 57 1.37 11.04 9.98
CA VAL A 57 2.29 11.92 9.23
C VAL A 57 1.62 13.26 8.92
N LEU A 58 0.36 13.27 8.49
CA LEU A 58 -0.41 14.49 8.25
C LEU A 58 -0.57 15.32 9.53
N ASP A 59 -0.85 14.69 10.66
CA ASP A 59 -0.91 15.35 11.96
C ASP A 59 0.43 16.05 12.29
N LYS A 60 1.56 15.34 12.15
CA LYS A 60 2.89 15.95 12.33
C LYS A 60 3.14 17.12 11.38
N MET A 61 2.69 17.01 10.13
CA MET A 61 2.86 18.04 9.11
C MET A 61 2.06 19.31 9.45
N GLU A 62 0.82 19.18 9.94
CA GLU A 62 -0.03 20.33 10.28
C GLU A 62 0.55 21.18 11.43
N HIS A 63 1.29 20.55 12.35
CA HIS A 63 1.92 21.18 13.50
C HIS A 63 3.28 21.83 13.20
N LEU A 64 3.84 21.69 11.98
CA LEU A 64 5.11 22.33 11.63
C LEU A 64 4.95 23.81 11.25
N THR A 65 5.63 24.70 11.98
CA THR A 65 5.71 26.14 11.68
C THR A 65 6.94 26.47 10.82
N ALA A 66 6.95 27.65 10.18
CA ALA A 66 8.18 28.16 9.57
C ALA A 66 9.22 28.52 10.65
N PRO A 67 10.54 28.37 10.39
CA PRO A 67 11.19 27.93 9.15
C PRO A 67 11.57 26.43 9.10
N ASP A 68 10.65 25.50 9.39
CA ASP A 68 10.94 24.04 9.36
C ASP A 68 10.91 23.37 7.96
N TRP A 69 11.32 24.07 6.88
CA TRP A 69 11.15 23.57 5.50
C TRP A 69 11.84 22.23 5.24
N ALA A 70 13.01 22.00 5.84
CA ALA A 70 13.72 20.72 5.74
C ALA A 70 12.90 19.58 6.36
N LYS A 71 12.28 19.79 7.52
CA LYS A 71 11.40 18.81 8.16
C LYS A 71 10.14 18.57 7.33
N ARG A 72 9.53 19.65 6.79
CA ARG A 72 8.39 19.56 5.87
C ARG A 72 8.71 18.68 4.66
N ARG A 73 9.88 18.88 4.03
CA ARG A 73 10.35 18.05 2.90
C ARG A 73 10.54 16.59 3.29
N LEU A 74 11.13 16.31 4.45
CA LEU A 74 11.31 14.93 4.94
C LEU A 74 9.97 14.23 5.19
N LEU A 75 9.03 14.90 5.86
CA LEU A 75 7.68 14.36 6.07
C LEU A 75 6.93 14.17 4.76
N PHE A 76 7.02 15.12 3.83
CA PHE A 76 6.44 15.00 2.49
C PHE A 76 6.95 13.76 1.74
N LEU A 77 8.27 13.51 1.77
CA LEU A 77 8.85 12.31 1.14
C LEU A 77 8.36 11.00 1.80
N ALA A 78 8.24 11.00 3.13
CA ALA A 78 7.69 9.87 3.87
C ALA A 78 6.21 9.60 3.52
N LEU A 79 5.41 10.67 3.42
CA LEU A 79 4.02 10.64 2.99
C LEU A 79 3.90 10.07 1.57
N LYS A 80 4.61 10.66 0.60
CA LYS A 80 4.59 10.26 -0.82
C LYS A 80 4.97 8.79 -1.01
N ARG A 81 5.99 8.32 -0.27
CA ARG A 81 6.39 6.90 -0.29
C ARG A 81 5.31 5.99 0.30
N THR A 82 4.63 6.42 1.35
CA THR A 82 3.61 5.60 2.03
C THR A 82 2.34 5.51 1.18
N ILE A 83 1.82 6.65 0.70
CA ILE A 83 0.64 6.70 -0.19
C ILE A 83 0.92 5.89 -1.47
N GLY A 84 2.09 6.05 -2.09
CA GLY A 84 2.40 5.32 -3.32
C GLY A 84 2.39 3.81 -3.15
N LYS A 85 2.85 3.30 -2.00
CA LYS A 85 2.80 1.85 -1.71
C LYS A 85 1.38 1.36 -1.42
N HIS A 86 0.64 2.15 -0.67
CA HIS A 86 -0.74 1.87 -0.28
C HIS A 86 -1.65 1.80 -1.52
N ALA A 87 -1.65 2.86 -2.32
CA ALA A 87 -2.44 2.93 -3.55
C ALA A 87 -2.08 1.84 -4.55
N LEU A 88 -0.80 1.42 -4.65
CA LEU A 88 -0.42 0.30 -5.50
C LEU A 88 -1.00 -1.04 -5.03
N ALA A 89 -1.15 -1.25 -3.72
CA ALA A 89 -1.74 -2.46 -3.19
C ALA A 89 -3.26 -2.47 -3.44
N GLU A 90 -3.94 -1.36 -3.23
CA GLU A 90 -5.36 -1.23 -3.55
C GLU A 90 -5.66 -1.35 -5.04
N GLU A 91 -5.04 -0.49 -5.86
CA GLU A 91 -5.37 -0.36 -7.28
C GLU A 91 -5.06 -1.64 -8.08
N ASN A 92 -4.07 -2.44 -7.65
CA ASN A 92 -3.67 -3.66 -8.34
C ASN A 92 -4.23 -4.95 -7.73
N VAL A 93 -4.68 -4.93 -6.47
CA VAL A 93 -5.13 -6.15 -5.78
C VAL A 93 -6.54 -5.96 -5.21
N VAL A 94 -6.73 -4.99 -4.31
CA VAL A 94 -8.00 -4.85 -3.58
C VAL A 94 -9.14 -4.42 -4.51
N TYR A 95 -8.97 -3.37 -5.31
CA TYR A 95 -10.02 -2.85 -6.18
C TYR A 95 -10.44 -3.86 -7.26
N PRO A 96 -9.52 -4.60 -7.91
CA PRO A 96 -9.91 -5.72 -8.78
C PRO A 96 -10.74 -6.79 -8.07
N LEU A 97 -10.39 -7.18 -6.84
CA LEU A 97 -11.15 -8.16 -6.06
C LEU A 97 -12.52 -7.63 -5.66
N LEU A 98 -12.62 -6.38 -5.18
CA LEU A 98 -13.89 -5.71 -4.88
C LEU A 98 -14.81 -5.66 -6.10
N LYS A 99 -14.25 -5.31 -7.26
CA LYS A 99 -14.99 -5.22 -8.52
C LYS A 99 -15.53 -6.58 -8.96
N THR A 100 -14.69 -7.61 -8.91
CA THR A 100 -15.00 -8.91 -9.55
C THR A 100 -15.64 -9.92 -8.62
N GLN A 101 -15.30 -9.91 -7.33
CA GLN A 101 -15.73 -10.92 -6.36
C GLN A 101 -16.77 -10.39 -5.36
N ALA A 102 -16.77 -9.09 -5.07
CA ALA A 102 -17.82 -8.44 -4.27
C ALA A 102 -18.87 -7.70 -5.13
N GLU A 103 -18.73 -7.72 -6.45
CA GLU A 103 -19.63 -7.05 -7.41
C GLU A 103 -19.79 -5.53 -7.17
N ARG A 104 -18.80 -4.87 -6.53
CA ARG A 104 -18.84 -3.45 -6.14
C ARG A 104 -18.29 -2.52 -7.23
N HIS A 105 -18.84 -2.61 -8.43
CA HIS A 105 -18.36 -1.86 -9.60
C HIS A 105 -18.39 -0.33 -9.42
N GLU A 106 -19.49 0.23 -8.91
CA GLU A 106 -19.61 1.69 -8.73
C GLU A 106 -18.72 2.21 -7.60
N SER A 107 -18.62 1.47 -6.49
CA SER A 107 -17.73 1.83 -5.39
C SER A 107 -16.27 1.85 -5.86
N THR A 108 -15.81 0.82 -6.56
CA THR A 108 -14.43 0.82 -7.08
C THR A 108 -14.13 1.98 -8.02
N GLN A 109 -15.07 2.41 -8.87
CA GLN A 109 -14.89 3.62 -9.69
C GLN A 109 -14.78 4.91 -8.86
N LYS A 110 -15.52 5.00 -7.75
CA LYS A 110 -15.39 6.11 -6.79
C LYS A 110 -14.00 6.09 -6.14
N LEU A 111 -13.53 4.95 -5.63
CA LEU A 111 -12.22 4.81 -5.00
C LEU A 111 -11.06 5.20 -5.93
N TYR A 112 -11.11 4.80 -7.22
CA TYR A 112 -10.12 5.25 -8.21
C TYR A 112 -10.15 6.78 -8.44
N ARG A 113 -11.34 7.40 -8.43
CA ARG A 113 -11.46 8.86 -8.56
C ARG A 113 -10.91 9.58 -7.34
N GLU A 114 -11.12 9.05 -6.14
CA GLU A 114 -10.54 9.59 -4.91
C GLU A 114 -9.00 9.51 -4.95
N HIS A 115 -8.42 8.40 -5.38
CA HIS A 115 -6.97 8.31 -5.58
C HIS A 115 -6.45 9.33 -6.60
N ALA A 116 -7.20 9.59 -7.68
CA ALA A 116 -6.85 10.62 -8.64
C ALA A 116 -6.90 12.04 -8.01
N SER A 117 -7.92 12.32 -7.21
CA SER A 117 -8.06 13.57 -6.44
C SER A 117 -6.88 13.76 -5.47
N MET A 118 -6.56 12.74 -4.68
CA MET A 118 -5.43 12.78 -3.73
C MET A 118 -4.09 13.04 -4.42
N LYS A 119 -3.87 12.52 -5.65
CA LYS A 119 -2.65 12.81 -6.43
C LYS A 119 -2.51 14.30 -6.75
N ILE A 120 -3.62 15.01 -6.96
CA ILE A 120 -3.65 16.46 -7.17
C ILE A 120 -3.24 17.17 -5.86
N HIS A 121 -3.86 16.82 -4.73
CA HIS A 121 -3.52 17.41 -3.43
C HIS A 121 -2.07 17.13 -2.98
N ILE A 122 -1.52 15.96 -3.31
CA ILE A 122 -0.10 15.66 -3.06
C ILE A 122 0.81 16.61 -3.86
N PHE A 123 0.43 16.96 -5.09
CA PHE A 123 1.16 17.93 -5.90
C PHE A 123 1.05 19.34 -5.31
N GLU A 124 -0.14 19.78 -4.92
CA GLU A 124 -0.36 21.08 -4.27
C GLU A 124 0.47 21.21 -2.98
N LEU A 125 0.49 20.15 -2.18
CA LEU A 125 1.30 20.05 -0.97
C LEU A 125 2.81 20.12 -1.27
N GLU A 126 3.27 19.54 -2.38
CA GLU A 126 4.67 19.63 -2.83
C GLU A 126 5.07 21.08 -3.15
N VAL A 127 4.18 21.80 -3.83
CA VAL A 127 4.36 23.23 -4.15
C VAL A 127 4.38 24.07 -2.87
N ALA A 128 3.49 23.76 -1.91
CA ALA A 128 3.33 24.52 -0.67
C ALA A 128 4.46 24.33 0.37
N ILE A 129 5.43 23.42 0.16
CA ILE A 129 6.51 23.12 1.14
C ILE A 129 7.21 24.39 1.66
N ARG A 130 7.46 25.37 0.76
CA ARG A 130 8.16 26.62 1.09
C ARG A 130 7.23 27.75 1.53
N SER A 131 5.92 27.56 1.41
CA SER A 131 4.90 28.55 1.75
C SER A 131 4.41 28.31 3.18
N THR A 132 4.40 29.34 4.03
CA THR A 132 3.95 29.18 5.42
C THR A 132 2.43 29.05 5.49
N ASP A 133 1.72 29.92 4.78
CA ASP A 133 0.26 30.04 4.81
C ASP A 133 -0.38 28.87 4.06
N GLU A 134 0.10 28.57 2.85
CA GLU A 134 -0.50 27.52 1.99
C GLU A 134 -0.19 26.10 2.49
N TRP A 135 0.89 25.90 3.26
CA TRP A 135 1.27 24.56 3.74
C TRP A 135 0.20 23.92 4.59
N ARG A 136 -0.33 24.65 5.58
CA ARG A 136 -1.32 24.09 6.51
C ARG A 136 -2.62 23.78 5.79
N ASP A 137 -3.02 24.64 4.86
CA ASP A 137 -4.23 24.44 4.08
C ASP A 137 -4.09 23.25 3.13
N ALA A 138 -2.94 23.09 2.46
CA ALA A 138 -2.66 21.92 1.62
C ALA A 138 -2.64 20.60 2.43
N VAL A 139 -2.06 20.60 3.64
CA VAL A 139 -2.08 19.43 4.53
C VAL A 139 -3.52 19.07 4.91
N ARG A 140 -4.36 20.07 5.25
CA ARG A 140 -5.76 19.86 5.62
C ARG A 140 -6.60 19.36 4.44
N ALA A 141 -6.40 19.90 3.25
CA ALA A 141 -7.08 19.46 2.03
C ALA A 141 -6.79 17.98 1.74
N LEU A 142 -5.52 17.57 1.79
CA LEU A 142 -5.17 16.16 1.62
C LEU A 142 -5.76 15.28 2.74
N ARG A 143 -5.76 15.77 3.99
CA ARG A 143 -6.37 15.06 5.12
C ARG A 143 -7.86 14.85 4.94
N SER A 144 -8.60 15.85 4.43
CA SER A 144 -10.04 15.75 4.22
C SER A 144 -10.44 14.73 3.17
N GLU A 145 -9.52 14.29 2.32
CA GLU A 145 -9.73 13.19 1.37
C GLU A 145 -9.32 11.84 1.97
N ILE A 146 -8.11 11.76 2.58
CA ILE A 146 -7.57 10.49 3.12
C ILE A 146 -8.40 9.95 4.28
N GLU A 147 -8.86 10.81 5.19
CA GLU A 147 -9.55 10.36 6.41
C GLU A 147 -10.92 9.70 6.13
N PRO A 148 -11.83 10.29 5.32
CA PRO A 148 -13.06 9.61 4.94
C PRO A 148 -12.82 8.39 4.05
N HIS A 149 -11.86 8.45 3.11
CA HIS A 149 -11.49 7.30 2.28
C HIS A 149 -11.08 6.09 3.14
N ALA A 150 -10.13 6.30 4.05
CA ALA A 150 -9.67 5.26 4.97
C ALA A 150 -10.81 4.66 5.80
N ARG A 151 -11.72 5.50 6.30
CA ARG A 151 -12.89 5.02 7.06
C ARG A 151 -13.83 4.17 6.20
N GLU A 152 -14.12 4.62 4.98
CA GLU A 152 -15.01 3.90 4.07
C GLU A 152 -14.42 2.54 3.71
N GLU A 153 -13.12 2.50 3.41
CA GLU A 153 -12.43 1.25 3.14
C GLU A 153 -12.48 0.30 4.34
N GLU A 154 -12.10 0.79 5.52
CA GLU A 154 -12.02 -0.02 6.74
C GLU A 154 -13.38 -0.56 7.20
N GLN A 155 -14.45 0.24 7.04
CA GLN A 155 -15.77 -0.07 7.59
C GLN A 155 -16.71 -0.72 6.58
N THR A 156 -16.47 -0.52 5.28
CA THR A 156 -17.41 -0.94 4.23
C THR A 156 -16.73 -1.85 3.21
N GLU A 157 -15.62 -1.40 2.62
CA GLU A 157 -15.03 -2.10 1.46
C GLU A 157 -14.23 -3.34 1.89
N PHE A 158 -13.33 -3.23 2.87
CA PHE A 158 -12.56 -4.36 3.36
C PHE A 158 -13.44 -5.46 3.96
N PRO A 159 -14.48 -5.17 4.78
CA PRO A 159 -15.41 -6.19 5.25
C PRO A 159 -16.17 -6.88 4.11
N ALA A 160 -16.63 -6.14 3.10
CA ALA A 160 -17.26 -6.72 1.91
C ALA A 160 -16.28 -7.62 1.14
N CYS A 161 -15.01 -7.21 1.08
CA CYS A 161 -13.91 -7.93 0.43
C CYS A 161 -13.38 -9.11 1.27
N GLY A 162 -13.68 -9.19 2.57
CA GLY A 162 -13.26 -10.30 3.42
C GLY A 162 -13.72 -11.67 2.90
N SER A 163 -14.89 -11.70 2.24
CA SER A 163 -15.40 -12.90 1.57
C SER A 163 -14.69 -13.23 0.25
N CYS A 164 -14.13 -12.23 -0.44
CA CYS A 164 -13.40 -12.36 -1.70
C CYS A 164 -12.12 -13.19 -1.53
N TRP A 165 -11.38 -12.95 -0.45
CA TRP A 165 -10.16 -13.71 -0.13
C TRP A 165 -10.41 -15.20 0.19
N THR A 166 -11.63 -15.54 0.61
CA THR A 166 -12.02 -16.92 0.95
C THR A 166 -12.64 -17.68 -0.22
N LYS A 167 -13.33 -16.97 -1.13
CA LYS A 167 -14.00 -17.56 -2.30
C LYS A 167 -13.04 -17.63 -3.48
N LYS A 168 -12.27 -18.72 -3.57
CA LYS A 168 -11.27 -19.02 -4.63
C LYS A 168 -10.25 -17.89 -4.80
N GLY A 169 -9.09 -18.07 -4.16
CA GLY A 169 -7.89 -17.29 -4.50
C GLY A 169 -7.57 -17.36 -6.00
N PRO A 170 -6.75 -16.43 -6.52
CA PRO A 170 -6.55 -16.23 -7.95
C PRO A 170 -5.67 -17.32 -8.58
N LEU A 171 -6.08 -18.59 -8.54
CA LEU A 171 -5.48 -19.73 -9.25
C LEU A 171 -6.54 -20.83 -9.46
N ASN A 172 -7.47 -20.60 -10.36
CA ASN A 172 -8.35 -21.62 -10.93
C ASN A 172 -8.50 -21.38 -12.43
#